data_AF-A0A6M3LP67-F1
#
_entry.id   AF-A0A6M3LP67-F1
#
_cell.length_a   1.000
_cell.length_b   1.000
_cell.length_c   1.000
_cell.angle_alpha   90.00
_cell.angle_beta   90.00
_cell.angle_gamma   90.00
#
_symmetry.space_group_name_H-M   'P 1'
#
loop_
_entity.id
_entity.type
_entity.pdbx_description
1 polymer ?
#
loop_
_entity_poly.entity_id
_entity_poly.type
_entity_poly.pdbx_seq_one_letter_code
_entity_poly.pdbx_strand_id
1 'polypeptide(L)'
;MDKKTATDKTKKAVQEIAGDELPLEYESIEEWRAEARELFGDDGMKWRFVCPSCGYVASIQDWKDAGASSGEAAFSCIGRHLDKCHDAFQKGQGPCNYAGGGLFRINPIKIKGMDIGPFQFSVGGAR
;
A
#
# COMPACT_ATOMS: atom_id res chain seq x y z
N MET A 1 16.06 23.39 16.89
CA MET A 1 16.56 22.04 16.49
C MET A 1 15.33 21.19 16.23
N ASP A 2 14.77 21.38 15.04
CA ASP A 2 13.36 21.18 14.79
C ASP A 2 13.13 19.81 14.14
N LYS A 3 12.55 18.90 14.94
CA LYS A 3 12.16 17.53 14.55
C LYS A 3 11.07 17.47 13.45
N LYS A 4 10.65 18.61 12.88
CA LYS A 4 9.58 18.72 11.88
C LYS A 4 9.99 18.31 10.46
N THR A 5 11.27 18.38 10.12
CA THR A 5 11.69 18.44 8.70
C THR A 5 11.69 17.10 7.94
N ALA A 6 11.73 15.95 8.63
CA ALA A 6 11.80 14.62 7.99
C ALA A 6 10.42 13.96 7.78
N THR A 7 9.50 14.19 8.72
CA THR A 7 8.13 13.63 8.70
C THR A 7 7.29 14.31 7.62
N ASP A 8 7.47 15.61 7.42
CA ASP A 8 6.70 16.40 6.44
C ASP A 8 7.12 16.10 4.99
N LYS A 9 8.40 15.81 4.74
CA LYS A 9 8.89 15.44 3.41
C LYS A 9 8.44 14.05 2.96
N THR A 10 8.23 13.13 3.91
CA THR A 10 7.75 11.78 3.62
C THR A 10 6.25 11.79 3.32
N LYS A 11 5.47 12.64 4.01
CA LYS A 11 4.04 12.85 3.73
C LYS A 11 3.81 13.42 2.34
N LYS A 12 4.56 14.46 1.96
CA LYS A 12 4.42 15.12 0.65
C LYS A 12 4.65 14.20 -0.55
N ALA A 13 5.62 13.28 -0.47
CA ALA A 13 5.91 12.35 -1.57
C ALA A 13 4.89 11.20 -1.71
N VAL A 14 4.14 10.89 -0.66
CA VAL A 14 3.04 9.90 -0.68
C VAL A 14 1.75 10.56 -1.20
N GLN A 15 1.52 11.81 -0.83
CA GLN A 15 0.39 12.64 -1.24
C GLN A 15 0.28 12.83 -2.77
N GLU A 16 1.41 13.07 -3.44
CA GLU A 16 1.43 13.34 -4.89
C GLU A 16 1.24 12.09 -5.78
N ILE A 17 1.30 10.86 -5.22
CA ILE A 17 1.17 9.59 -5.96
C ILE A 17 -0.19 8.91 -5.70
N ALA A 18 -0.77 9.10 -4.51
CA ALA A 18 -1.98 8.38 -4.10
C ALA A 18 -3.30 9.07 -4.48
N GLY A 19 -3.28 10.36 -4.87
CA GLY A 19 -4.48 11.20 -4.91
C GLY A 19 -4.75 11.79 -3.51
N ASP A 20 -4.76 13.11 -3.43
CA ASP A 20 -4.53 13.91 -2.20
C ASP A 20 -5.66 13.90 -1.14
N GLU A 21 -6.65 13.00 -1.21
CA GLU A 21 -7.88 13.11 -0.39
C GLU A 21 -8.33 11.84 0.36
N LEU A 22 -7.55 10.74 0.29
CA LEU A 22 -7.98 9.49 0.94
C LEU A 22 -7.61 9.41 2.43
N PRO A 23 -8.52 8.95 3.31
CA PRO A 23 -8.23 8.76 4.73
C PRO A 23 -7.08 7.76 4.96
N LEU A 24 -6.28 8.03 6.00
CA LEU A 24 -5.28 7.08 6.51
C LEU A 24 -5.79 6.25 7.69
N GLU A 25 -6.94 6.61 8.27
CA GLU A 25 -7.51 6.00 9.45
C GLU A 25 -8.99 5.68 9.21
N TYR A 26 -9.41 4.49 9.60
CA TYR A 26 -10.78 3.98 9.45
C TYR A 26 -11.24 3.34 10.76
N GLU A 27 -12.52 3.47 11.10
CA GLU A 27 -13.07 2.87 12.32
C GLU A 27 -13.37 1.37 12.18
N SER A 28 -13.47 0.86 10.96
CA SER A 28 -13.66 -0.58 10.73
C SER A 28 -13.16 -1.04 9.36
N ILE A 29 -13.00 -2.35 9.23
CA ILE A 29 -12.72 -2.99 7.93
C ILE A 29 -13.85 -2.73 6.93
N GLU A 30 -15.10 -2.66 7.39
CA GLU A 30 -16.25 -2.43 6.50
C GLU A 30 -16.27 -1.01 5.94
N GLU A 31 -15.87 -0.01 6.73
CA GLU A 31 -15.70 1.37 6.25
C GLU A 31 -14.58 1.44 5.20
N TRP A 32 -13.43 0.82 5.48
CA TRP A 32 -12.33 0.74 4.52
C TRP A 32 -12.72 0.01 3.22
N ARG A 33 -13.52 -1.05 3.30
CA ARG A 33 -14.08 -1.75 2.13
C ARG A 33 -15.09 -0.91 1.37
N ALA A 34 -15.92 -0.13 2.07
CA ALA A 34 -16.87 0.77 1.43
C ALA A 34 -16.13 1.81 0.59
N GLU A 35 -15.09 2.42 1.15
CA GLU A 35 -14.21 3.33 0.40
C GLU A 35 -13.62 2.66 -0.84
N ALA A 36 -13.11 1.43 -0.70
CA ALA A 36 -12.57 0.68 -1.83
C ALA A 36 -13.61 0.45 -2.95
N ARG A 37 -14.87 0.17 -2.57
CA ARG A 37 -15.98 -0.02 -3.52
C ARG A 37 -16.33 1.28 -4.24
N GLU A 38 -16.35 2.42 -3.56
CA GLU A 38 -16.58 3.72 -4.19
C GLU A 38 -15.48 4.07 -5.19
N LEU A 39 -14.23 3.73 -4.88
CA LEU A 39 -13.08 4.04 -5.73
C LEU A 39 -12.92 3.12 -6.94
N PHE A 40 -13.18 1.82 -6.78
CA PHE A 40 -12.82 0.79 -7.76
C PHE A 40 -13.99 -0.12 -8.19
N GLY A 41 -15.15 0.01 -7.56
CA GLY A 41 -16.29 -0.89 -7.71
C GLY A 41 -16.24 -2.14 -6.84
N ASP A 42 -17.27 -2.98 -6.95
CA ASP A 42 -17.47 -4.17 -6.09
C ASP A 42 -16.43 -5.28 -6.29
N ASP A 43 -15.74 -5.28 -7.42
CA ASP A 43 -14.75 -6.29 -7.76
C ASP A 43 -13.42 -6.02 -7.05
N GLY A 44 -13.28 -6.61 -5.86
CA GLY A 44 -12.07 -6.51 -5.03
C GLY A 44 -10.77 -6.87 -5.75
N MET A 45 -10.83 -7.73 -6.78
CA MET A 45 -9.65 -8.10 -7.55
C MET A 45 -9.01 -6.90 -8.26
N LYS A 46 -9.80 -5.86 -8.56
CA LYS A 46 -9.36 -4.65 -9.26
C LYS A 46 -8.84 -3.57 -8.33
N TRP A 47 -9.00 -3.71 -7.01
CA TRP A 47 -8.56 -2.70 -6.05
C TRP A 47 -7.04 -2.58 -6.08
N ARG A 48 -6.54 -1.35 -6.23
CA ARG A 48 -5.12 -1.06 -6.41
C ARG A 48 -4.53 -0.42 -5.18
N PHE A 49 -3.28 -0.77 -4.90
CA PHE A 49 -2.56 -0.35 -3.71
C PHE A 49 -1.13 0.08 -4.04
N VAL A 50 -0.63 1.08 -3.33
CA VAL A 50 0.75 1.56 -3.45
C VAL A 50 1.63 1.00 -2.34
N CYS A 51 2.75 0.38 -2.71
CA CYS A 51 3.74 -0.09 -1.75
C CYS A 51 4.37 1.12 -1.02
N PRO A 52 4.31 1.19 0.33
CA PRO A 52 4.85 2.32 1.08
C PRO A 52 6.39 2.41 1.04
N SER A 53 7.05 1.31 0.65
CA SER A 53 8.50 1.22 0.60
C SER A 53 9.09 1.72 -0.72
N CYS A 54 8.56 1.26 -1.85
CA CYS A 54 9.11 1.54 -3.18
C CYS A 54 8.20 2.37 -4.10
N GLY A 55 6.91 2.52 -3.76
CA GLY A 55 5.91 3.22 -4.57
C GLY A 55 5.29 2.41 -5.70
N TYR A 56 5.60 1.11 -5.82
CA TYR A 56 4.98 0.24 -6.84
C TYR A 56 3.48 0.09 -6.61
N VAL A 57 2.69 0.17 -7.68
CA VAL A 57 1.24 0.00 -7.65
C VAL A 57 0.88 -1.38 -8.17
N ALA A 58 0.06 -2.12 -7.43
CA ALA A 58 -0.47 -3.42 -7.84
C ALA A 58 -1.93 -3.57 -7.44
N SER A 59 -2.68 -4.35 -8.20
CA SER A 59 -4.04 -4.79 -7.91
C SER A 59 -4.06 -6.14 -7.19
N ILE A 60 -5.13 -6.46 -6.45
CA ILE A 60 -5.29 -7.79 -5.81
C ILE A 60 -5.13 -8.93 -6.83
N GLN A 61 -5.58 -8.73 -8.08
CA GLN A 61 -5.37 -9.67 -9.18
C GLN A 61 -3.90 -9.94 -9.47
N ASP A 62 -3.04 -8.92 -9.45
CA ASP A 62 -1.60 -9.09 -9.69
C ASP A 62 -0.96 -9.99 -8.63
N TRP A 63 -1.31 -9.83 -7.35
CA TRP A 63 -0.83 -10.73 -6.28
C TRP A 63 -1.32 -12.17 -6.49
N LYS A 64 -2.59 -12.34 -6.88
CA LYS A 64 -3.16 -13.66 -7.16
C LYS A 64 -2.44 -14.34 -8.33
N ASP A 65 -2.18 -13.60 -9.41
CA ASP A 65 -1.48 -14.11 -10.59
C ASP A 65 -0.01 -14.44 -10.30
N ALA A 66 0.61 -13.73 -9.35
CA ALA A 66 1.94 -14.04 -8.83
C ALA A 66 1.96 -15.22 -7.84
N GLY A 67 0.82 -15.82 -7.51
CA GLY A 67 0.72 -16.96 -6.58
C GLY A 67 0.85 -16.59 -5.11
N ALA A 68 0.60 -15.32 -4.75
CA ALA A 68 0.58 -14.88 -3.36
C ALA A 68 -0.65 -15.44 -2.61
N SER A 69 -0.51 -15.59 -1.29
CA SER A 69 -1.66 -15.88 -0.44
C SER A 69 -2.56 -14.63 -0.29
N SER A 70 -3.84 -14.84 0.02
CA SER A 70 -4.79 -13.74 0.16
C SER A 70 -4.42 -12.74 1.28
N GLY A 71 -3.69 -13.18 2.31
CA GLY A 71 -3.22 -12.33 3.41
C GLY A 71 -1.99 -11.47 3.05
N GLU A 72 -1.36 -11.68 1.90
CA GLU A 72 -0.19 -10.92 1.47
C GLU A 72 -0.54 -9.74 0.55
N ALA A 73 -1.69 -9.81 -0.13
CA ALA A 73 -2.19 -8.75 -0.98
C ALA A 73 -2.41 -7.46 -0.17
N ALA A 74 -1.86 -6.35 -0.66
CA ALA A 74 -1.85 -5.06 0.04
C ALA A 74 -1.24 -5.08 1.45
N PHE A 75 -0.52 -6.14 1.84
CA PHE A 75 0.18 -6.25 3.12
C PHE A 75 1.69 -6.31 2.95
N SER A 76 2.15 -7.01 1.91
CA SER A 76 3.55 -7.10 1.48
C SER A 76 3.69 -6.68 0.02
N CYS A 77 4.86 -6.17 -0.37
CA CYS A 77 5.09 -5.78 -1.77
C CYS A 77 5.05 -7.03 -2.66
N ILE A 78 4.38 -6.92 -3.83
CA ILE A 78 4.24 -8.01 -4.79
C ILE A 78 5.59 -8.58 -5.25
N GLY A 79 6.67 -7.80 -5.20
CA GLY A 79 8.01 -8.24 -5.59
C GLY A 79 8.50 -9.49 -4.86
N ARG A 80 7.95 -9.82 -3.69
CA ARG A 80 8.22 -11.08 -2.96
C ARG A 80 7.79 -12.34 -3.70
N HIS A 81 6.86 -12.21 -4.64
CA HIS A 81 6.30 -13.31 -5.41
C HIS A 81 6.77 -13.30 -6.87
N LEU A 82 7.67 -12.39 -7.23
CA LEU A 82 8.22 -12.28 -8.57
C LEU A 82 9.68 -12.76 -8.58
N ASP A 83 10.13 -13.29 -9.72
CA ASP A 83 11.51 -13.77 -9.89
C ASP A 83 12.56 -12.66 -9.70
N LYS A 84 12.17 -11.41 -9.93
CA LYS A 84 13.04 -10.24 -9.82
C LYS A 84 12.34 -9.15 -9.01
N CYS A 85 13.01 -8.74 -7.93
CA CYS A 85 12.68 -7.56 -7.16
C CYS A 85 13.96 -6.93 -6.60
N HIS A 86 13.87 -5.69 -6.14
CA HIS A 86 14.96 -5.00 -5.47
C HIS A 86 14.74 -4.96 -3.94
N ASP A 87 15.75 -4.50 -3.20
CA ASP A 87 15.63 -4.37 -1.75
C ASP A 87 14.68 -3.25 -1.34
N ALA A 88 13.90 -3.51 -0.29
CA ALA A 88 13.02 -2.54 0.32
C ALA A 88 13.75 -1.21 0.65
N PHE A 89 13.00 -0.12 0.68
CA PHE A 89 13.43 1.24 1.00
C PHE A 89 14.26 1.93 -0.09
N GLN A 90 14.31 1.35 -1.29
CA GLN A 90 14.81 2.01 -2.50
C GLN A 90 13.64 2.57 -3.32
N LYS A 91 13.34 3.87 -3.14
CA LYS A 91 12.20 4.53 -3.80
C LYS A 91 12.33 4.55 -5.32
N GLY A 92 11.20 4.34 -6.03
CA GLY A 92 11.10 4.49 -7.48
C GLY A 92 11.65 3.34 -8.31
N GLN A 93 12.11 2.25 -7.68
CA GLN A 93 12.70 1.09 -8.36
C GLN A 93 11.79 -0.16 -8.34
N GLY A 94 10.54 -0.02 -7.89
CA GLY A 94 9.60 -1.11 -7.61
C GLY A 94 9.41 -2.13 -8.74
N PRO A 95 9.04 -3.38 -8.43
CA PRO A 95 8.61 -3.86 -7.11
C PRO A 95 9.77 -4.33 -6.21
N CYS A 96 9.62 -4.15 -4.89
CA CYS A 96 10.63 -4.48 -3.88
C CYS A 96 10.28 -5.73 -3.05
N ASN A 97 11.19 -6.14 -2.17
CA ASN A 97 10.99 -7.29 -1.27
C ASN A 97 10.34 -6.96 0.10
N TYR A 98 9.80 -5.75 0.30
CA TYR A 98 9.18 -5.32 1.57
C TYR A 98 8.09 -6.28 2.07
N ALA A 99 8.15 -6.63 3.36
CA ALA A 99 7.21 -7.52 4.03
C ALA A 99 6.51 -6.80 5.19
N GLY A 100 5.18 -6.75 5.19
CA GLY A 100 4.40 -6.09 6.24
C GLY A 100 4.58 -6.72 7.62
N GLY A 101 4.81 -8.04 7.67
CA GLY A 101 5.09 -8.77 8.92
C GLY A 101 6.54 -8.66 9.41
N GLY A 102 7.38 -7.89 8.74
CA GLY A 102 8.80 -7.73 9.09
C GLY A 102 9.05 -6.77 10.25
N LEU A 103 10.34 -6.46 10.49
CA LEU A 103 10.78 -5.57 11.56
C LEU A 103 10.22 -4.15 11.42
N PHE A 104 10.08 -3.67 10.19
CA PHE A 104 9.60 -2.32 9.88
C PHE A 104 8.15 -2.40 9.39
N ARG A 105 7.21 -2.01 10.25
CA ARG A 105 5.76 -2.01 9.97
C ARG A 105 5.33 -0.65 9.44
N ILE A 106 5.62 -0.37 8.18
CA ILE A 106 5.38 0.95 7.55
C ILE A 106 4.09 1.00 6.72
N ASN A 107 3.15 0.09 6.95
CA ASN A 107 1.85 0.12 6.29
C ASN A 107 1.07 1.35 6.79
N PRO A 108 0.63 2.26 5.90
CA PRO A 108 0.16 3.58 6.30
C PRO A 108 -1.28 3.58 6.83
N ILE A 109 -2.12 2.64 6.37
CA ILE A 109 -3.53 2.59 6.76
C ILE A 109 -3.64 2.04 8.18
N LYS A 110 -4.40 2.72 9.02
CA LYS A 110 -4.80 2.24 10.34
C LYS A 110 -6.29 1.92 10.31
N ILE A 111 -6.63 0.73 10.79
CA ILE A 111 -8.02 0.34 11.00
C ILE A 111 -8.14 0.03 12.48
N LYS A 112 -9.13 0.62 13.16
CA LYS A 112 -9.33 0.39 14.60
C LYS A 112 -9.49 -1.11 14.89
N GLY A 113 -8.72 -1.59 15.86
CA GLY A 113 -8.69 -3.02 16.24
C GLY A 113 -7.71 -3.87 15.42
N MET A 114 -6.97 -3.30 14.48
CA MET A 114 -5.93 -3.98 13.70
C MET A 114 -4.53 -3.47 14.10
N ASP A 115 -3.59 -4.40 14.35
CA ASP A 115 -2.21 -4.06 14.74
C ASP A 115 -1.42 -3.43 13.56
N ILE A 116 -1.66 -3.94 12.35
CA ILE A 116 -1.05 -3.42 11.13
C ILE A 116 -2.08 -3.47 9.99
N GLY A 117 -2.38 -2.32 9.40
CA GLY A 117 -3.33 -2.21 8.32
C GLY A 117 -2.73 -2.48 6.93
N PRO A 118 -3.53 -2.32 5.88
CA PRO A 118 -3.10 -2.51 4.50
C PRO A 118 -2.28 -1.32 3.97
N PHE A 119 -1.87 -1.45 2.72
CA PHE A 119 -1.30 -0.37 1.91
C PHE A 119 -2.37 0.67 1.56
N GLN A 120 -1.93 1.87 1.22
CA GLN A 120 -2.79 2.95 0.73
C GLN A 120 -3.38 2.56 -0.63
N PHE A 121 -4.65 2.92 -0.90
CA PHE A 121 -5.24 2.80 -2.23
C PHE A 121 -4.50 3.67 -3.25
N SER A 122 -4.43 3.23 -4.50
CA SER A 122 -3.89 4.01 -5.62
C SER A 122 -4.98 4.41 -6.58
N VAL A 123 -5.44 5.67 -6.51
CA VAL A 123 -6.46 6.21 -7.44
C VAL A 123 -5.86 6.94 -8.66
N GLY A 124 -4.55 7.20 -8.65
CA GLY A 124 -3.79 7.68 -9.81
C GLY A 124 -3.43 6.55 -10.78
N GLY A 125 -3.56 6.82 -12.08
CA GLY A 125 -3.42 5.84 -13.16
C GLY A 125 -2.17 4.97 -13.09
N ALA A 126 -2.31 3.72 -13.54
CA ALA A 126 -1.22 2.78 -13.76
C ALA A 126 -0.04 3.49 -14.43
N ARG A 127 1.12 3.51 -13.76
CA ARG A 127 2.39 3.83 -14.41
C ARG A 127 2.94 2.57 -15.02
#